data_AF-A0A4S8LDU2-F1
#
_entry.id   AF-A0A4S8LDU2-F1
#
_cell.length_a   1.000
_cell.length_b   1.000
_cell.length_c   1.000
_cell.angle_alpha   90.00
_cell.angle_beta   90.00
_cell.angle_gamma   90.00
#
_symmetry.space_group_name_H-M   'P 1'
#
loop_
_entity.id
_entity.type
_entity.pdbx_description
1 polymer ?
#
loop_
_entity_poly.entity_id
_entity_poly.type
_entity_poly.pdbx_seq_one_letter_code
_entity_poly.pdbx_strand_id
1 'polypeptide(L)'
;MLLTHCRRELIHQVWQILPDDELVHAYEFGVVVKCADGIESRVYPRIFTYSADYPEKVLLATVRDKGLSPCPWCMVSKSSLDYMGLVEDLCYRSDNVWTYLKTKVKNAPFIRMWI
;
A
#
# COMPACT_ATOMS: atom_id res chain seq x y z
N MET A 1 -9.64 11.94 -13.54
CA MET A 1 -8.25 12.14 -13.04
C MET A 1 -8.20 13.01 -11.78
N LEU A 2 -8.92 14.15 -11.71
CA LEU A 2 -8.95 14.99 -10.50
C LEU A 2 -9.71 14.37 -9.31
N LEU A 3 -10.94 13.88 -9.54
CA LEU A 3 -11.78 13.25 -8.50
C LEU A 3 -11.11 12.05 -7.80
N THR A 4 -10.38 11.23 -8.57
CA THR A 4 -9.63 10.08 -8.04
C THR A 4 -8.45 10.52 -7.18
N HIS A 5 -7.76 11.59 -7.56
CA HIS A 5 -6.67 12.17 -6.76
C HIS A 5 -7.22 12.78 -5.45
N CYS A 6 -8.29 13.57 -5.53
CA CYS A 6 -8.92 14.16 -4.34
C CYS A 6 -9.44 13.11 -3.35
N ARG A 7 -10.07 12.02 -3.83
CA ARG A 7 -10.52 10.92 -2.96
C ARG A 7 -9.35 10.24 -2.24
N ARG A 8 -8.25 9.99 -2.97
CA ARG A 8 -7.05 9.40 -2.39
C ARG A 8 -6.44 10.31 -1.31
N GLU A 9 -6.26 11.60 -1.62
CA GLU A 9 -5.72 12.57 -0.65
C GLU A 9 -6.62 12.70 0.58
N LEU A 10 -7.94 12.76 0.41
CA LEU A 10 -8.89 12.82 1.52
C LEU A 10 -8.76 11.61 2.44
N ILE A 11 -8.66 10.41 1.86
CA ILE A 11 -8.51 9.18 2.64
C ILE A 11 -7.17 9.17 3.36
N HIS A 12 -6.07 9.55 2.71
CA HIS A 12 -4.77 9.68 3.38
C HIS A 12 -4.80 10.68 4.55
N GLN A 13 -5.49 11.82 4.39
CA GLN A 13 -5.67 12.79 5.46
C GLN A 13 -6.51 12.24 6.62
N VAL A 14 -7.60 11.50 6.33
CA VAL A 14 -8.39 10.82 7.37
C VAL A 14 -7.53 9.78 8.11
N TRP A 15 -6.71 9.01 7.41
CA TRP A 15 -5.76 8.07 8.02
C TRP A 15 -4.68 8.72 8.88
N GLN A 16 -4.38 10.00 8.68
CA GLN A 16 -3.46 10.75 9.55
C GLN A 16 -4.13 11.19 10.86
N ILE A 17 -5.45 11.35 10.86
CA ILE A 17 -6.22 11.78 12.03
C ILE A 17 -6.72 10.58 12.85
N LEU A 18 -6.93 9.44 12.20
CA LEU A 18 -7.48 8.23 12.81
C LEU A 18 -6.66 7.64 13.97
N PRO A 19 -5.31 7.56 13.93
CA PRO A 19 -4.55 6.99 15.03
C PRO A 19 -4.42 8.00 16.17
N ASP A 20 -5.07 7.71 17.30
CA ASP A 20 -4.78 8.34 18.58
C ASP A 20 -3.66 7.57 19.32
N ASP A 21 -3.06 8.19 20.33
CA ASP A 21 -1.95 7.60 21.09
C ASP A 21 -2.35 6.29 21.77
N GLU A 22 -3.61 6.16 22.18
CA GLU A 22 -4.16 4.97 22.84
C GLU A 22 -4.24 3.78 21.86
N LEU A 23 -4.64 4.03 20.62
CA LEU A 23 -4.72 3.06 19.55
C LEU A 23 -3.32 2.61 19.11
N VAL A 24 -2.36 3.54 19.00
CA VAL A 24 -0.96 3.19 18.70
C VAL A 24 -0.38 2.30 19.79
N HIS A 25 -0.58 2.67 21.06
CA HIS A 25 -0.16 1.87 22.20
C HIS A 25 -0.85 0.49 22.23
N ALA A 26 -2.16 0.45 21.97
CA ALA A 26 -2.93 -0.79 21.86
C ALA A 26 -2.46 -1.69 20.70
N TYR A 27 -1.97 -1.10 19.60
CA TYR A 27 -1.42 -1.83 18.47
C TYR A 27 -0.07 -2.49 18.80
N GLU A 28 0.79 -1.77 19.53
CA GLU A 28 2.12 -2.25 19.89
C GLU A 28 2.08 -3.25 21.06
N PHE A 29 1.32 -2.91 22.11
CA PHE A 29 1.34 -3.65 23.37
C PHE A 29 0.12 -4.55 23.59
N GLY A 30 -0.94 -4.37 22.80
CA GLY A 30 -2.22 -5.06 22.96
C GLY A 30 -3.07 -4.48 24.09
N VAL A 31 -4.38 -4.71 24.02
CA VAL A 31 -5.34 -4.35 25.08
C VAL A 31 -5.76 -5.62 25.81
N VAL A 32 -5.73 -5.60 27.14
CA VAL A 32 -6.25 -6.71 27.94
C VAL A 32 -7.76 -6.53 28.06
N VAL A 33 -8.50 -7.49 27.50
CA VAL A 33 -9.96 -7.49 27.53
C VAL A 33 -10.42 -8.78 28.21
N LYS A 34 -11.40 -8.65 29.10
CA LYS A 34 -12.09 -9.82 29.65
C LYS A 34 -13.09 -10.32 28.61
N CYS A 35 -12.79 -11.46 28.01
CA CYS A 35 -13.66 -12.08 27.03
C CYS A 35 -14.95 -12.58 27.69
N ALA A 36 -15.97 -12.87 26.88
CA ALA A 36 -17.26 -13.38 27.35
C ALA A 36 -17.12 -14.67 28.19
N ASP A 37 -16.06 -15.45 27.94
CA ASP A 37 -15.73 -16.68 28.68
C ASP A 37 -15.11 -16.42 30.07
N GLY A 38 -14.99 -15.16 30.49
CA GLY A 38 -14.42 -14.76 31.78
C GLY A 38 -12.89 -14.77 31.83
N ILE A 39 -12.23 -15.23 30.76
CA ILE A 39 -10.78 -15.27 30.60
C ILE A 39 -10.28 -13.91 30.10
N GLU A 40 -9.23 -13.38 30.73
CA GLU A 40 -8.54 -12.20 30.24
C GLU A 40 -7.62 -12.59 29.08
N SER A 41 -7.83 -11.95 27.94
CA SER A 41 -7.02 -12.17 26.73
C SER A 41 -6.49 -10.83 26.23
N ARG A 42 -5.27 -10.86 25.68
CA ARG A 42 -4.65 -9.70 25.06
C ARG A 42 -5.07 -9.62 23.60
N VAL A 43 -5.88 -8.63 23.27
CA VAL A 43 -6.40 -8.37 21.93
C VAL A 43 -5.57 -7.28 21.27
N TYR A 44 -5.12 -7.54 20.05
CA TYR A 44 -4.44 -6.57 19.22
C TYR A 44 -5.44 -6.01 18.22
N PRO A 45 -5.77 -4.71 18.27
CA PRO A 45 -6.62 -4.11 17.26
C PRO A 45 -5.98 -4.32 15.89
N ARG A 46 -6.77 -4.85 14.94
CA ARG A 46 -6.40 -4.88 13.52
C ARG A 46 -7.48 -4.14 12.77
N ILE A 47 -7.18 -2.92 12.35
CA ILE A 47 -8.00 -2.17 11.41
C ILE A 47 -7.99 -2.94 10.10
N PHE A 48 -9.02 -3.74 9.91
CA PHE A 48 -9.30 -4.39 8.64
C PHE A 48 -9.81 -3.33 7.67
N THR A 49 -8.95 -2.87 6.78
CA THR A 49 -9.31 -1.98 5.66
C THR A 49 -10.09 -2.71 4.56
N TYR A 50 -10.93 -3.70 4.90
CA TYR A 50 -11.43 -4.69 3.94
C TYR A 50 -12.95 -4.92 4.05
N SER A 51 -13.73 -3.95 3.58
CA SER A 51 -15.12 -4.19 3.14
C SER A 51 -15.35 -3.63 1.74
N ALA A 52 -14.32 -3.69 0.90
CA ALA A 52 -14.34 -3.13 -0.44
C ALA A 52 -13.80 -4.20 -1.40
N ASP A 53 -14.62 -4.61 -2.37
CA ASP A 53 -14.23 -5.59 -3.39
C ASP A 53 -13.00 -5.08 -4.16
N TYR A 54 -12.18 -6.00 -4.67
CA TYR A 54 -10.92 -5.73 -5.39
C TYR A 54 -10.90 -4.46 -6.29
N PRO A 55 -11.92 -4.14 -7.11
CA PRO A 55 -11.95 -2.89 -7.90
C PRO A 55 -11.88 -1.61 -7.05
N GLU A 56 -12.52 -1.56 -5.89
CA GLU A 56 -12.51 -0.39 -5.01
C GLU A 56 -11.14 -0.20 -4.35
N LYS A 57 -10.42 -1.29 -4.03
CA LYS A 57 -9.03 -1.21 -3.57
C LYS A 57 -8.10 -0.64 -4.63
N VAL A 58 -8.32 -1.06 -5.87
CA VAL A 58 -7.51 -0.61 -7.00
C VAL A 58 -7.76 0.87 -7.27
N LEU A 59 -9.01 1.33 -7.17
CA LEU A 59 -9.40 2.74 -7.23
C LEU A 59 -8.83 3.57 -6.07
N LEU A 60 -8.89 3.06 -4.84
CA LEU A 60 -8.41 3.74 -3.63
C LEU A 60 -6.88 3.89 -3.60
N ALA A 61 -6.16 2.80 -3.86
CA ALA A 61 -4.71 2.79 -3.88
C ALA A 61 -4.14 3.42 -5.18
N THR A 62 -5.00 3.83 -6.12
CA THR A 62 -4.62 4.26 -7.48
C THR A 62 -3.69 3.25 -8.16
N VAL A 63 -3.87 1.97 -7.84
CA VAL A 63 -3.23 0.86 -8.55
C VAL A 63 -3.95 0.74 -9.88
N ARG A 64 -3.26 0.31 -10.95
CA ARG A 64 -3.91 0.14 -12.25
C ARG A 64 -4.70 -1.17 -12.25
N ASP A 65 -6.02 -1.10 -12.42
CA ASP A 65 -6.81 -2.32 -12.62
C ASP A 65 -6.60 -2.81 -14.04
N LYS A 66 -6.06 -4.02 -14.20
CA LYS A 66 -5.92 -4.74 -15.48
C LYS A 66 -5.31 -3.94 -16.65
N GLY A 67 -4.56 -2.87 -16.36
CA GLY A 67 -3.89 -2.08 -17.39
C GLY A 67 -2.72 -2.83 -18.03
N LEU A 68 -2.30 -2.39 -19.22
CA LEU A 68 -1.14 -2.95 -19.92
C LEU A 68 0.16 -2.82 -19.11
N SER A 69 0.25 -1.88 -18.16
CA SER A 69 1.36 -1.80 -17.20
C SER A 69 0.81 -1.90 -15.78
N PRO A 70 1.04 -2.99 -15.04
CA PRO A 70 0.46 -3.21 -13.70
C PRO A 70 1.15 -2.40 -12.61
N CYS A 71 2.41 -2.02 -12.84
CA CYS A 71 3.20 -1.21 -11.94
C CYS A 71 2.68 0.25 -11.95
N PRO A 72 2.34 0.85 -10.79
CA PRO A 72 1.93 2.24 -10.74
C PRO A 72 3.09 3.22 -10.98
N TRP A 73 4.34 2.76 -10.81
CA TRP A 73 5.54 3.60 -10.91
C TRP A 73 6.30 3.48 -12.23
N CYS A 74 6.29 2.27 -12.81
CA CYS A 74 7.08 1.90 -13.97
C CYS A 74 6.18 1.51 -15.14
N MET A 75 6.65 1.72 -16.37
CA MET A 75 5.88 1.47 -17.59
C MET A 75 6.01 0.03 -18.11
N VAL A 76 6.51 -0.90 -17.29
CA VAL A 76 6.67 -2.32 -17.66
C VAL A 76 5.36 -2.90 -18.15
N SER A 77 5.38 -3.51 -19.33
CA SER A 77 4.23 -4.21 -19.89
C SER A 77 3.89 -5.45 -19.07
N LYS A 78 2.60 -5.78 -18.99
CA LYS A 78 2.07 -6.97 -18.35
C LYS A 78 2.62 -8.25 -19.00
N SER A 79 2.89 -8.21 -20.31
CA SER A 79 3.53 -9.31 -21.05
C SER A 79 4.97 -9.58 -20.62
N SER A 80 5.62 -8.60 -19.99
CA SER A 80 7.03 -8.68 -19.58
C SER A 80 7.18 -9.03 -18.10
N LEU A 81 6.08 -9.34 -17.41
CA LEU A 81 6.11 -9.74 -16.00
C LEU A 81 6.85 -11.05 -15.76
N ASP A 82 6.92 -11.92 -16.76
CA ASP A 82 7.64 -13.19 -16.65
C ASP A 82 9.16 -12.99 -16.47
N TYR A 83 9.67 -11.80 -16.79
CA TYR A 83 11.06 -11.39 -16.59
C TYR A 83 11.31 -10.72 -15.23
N MET A 84 10.28 -10.62 -14.37
CA MET A 84 10.38 -9.90 -13.11
C MET A 84 11.47 -10.51 -12.20
N GLY A 85 12.36 -9.64 -11.70
CA GLY A 85 13.47 -10.05 -10.83
C GLY A 85 14.79 -10.30 -11.55
N LEU A 86 14.80 -10.28 -12.88
CA LEU A 86 16.05 -10.23 -13.66
C LEU A 86 16.70 -8.84 -13.54
N VAL A 87 18.03 -8.81 -13.71
CA VAL A 87 18.80 -7.55 -13.74
C VAL A 87 18.28 -6.62 -14.85
N GLU A 88 17.88 -7.20 -15.98
CA GLU A 88 17.30 -6.49 -17.12
C GLU A 88 15.95 -5.83 -16.76
N ASP A 89 15.07 -6.52 -16.02
CA ASP A 89 13.81 -5.94 -15.52
C ASP A 89 14.08 -4.81 -14.54
N LEU A 90 15.05 -4.97 -13.64
CA LEU A 90 15.42 -3.94 -12.66
C LEU A 90 15.95 -2.67 -13.35
N CYS A 91 16.82 -2.81 -14.35
CA CYS A 91 17.30 -1.69 -15.16
C CYS A 91 16.14 -1.03 -15.91
N TYR A 92 15.33 -1.82 -16.62
CA TYR A 92 14.19 -1.31 -17.37
C TYR A 92 13.20 -0.55 -16.48
N ARG A 93 12.92 -1.05 -15.26
CA ARG A 93 12.02 -0.41 -14.29
C ARG A 93 12.56 0.89 -13.75
N SER A 94 13.88 1.02 -13.66
CA SER A 94 14.56 2.24 -13.18
C SER A 94 14.61 3.32 -14.27
N ASP A 95 14.76 2.90 -15.54
CA ASP A 95 14.85 3.81 -16.68
C ASP A 95 13.47 4.25 -17.19
N ASN A 96 12.51 3.33 -17.21
CA ASN A 96 11.15 3.53 -17.72
C ASN A 96 10.15 3.86 -16.60
N VAL A 97 10.51 4.88 -15.81
CA VAL A 97 9.66 5.48 -14.78
C VAL A 97 8.97 6.73 -15.34
N TRP A 98 7.75 7.01 -14.87
CA TRP A 98 7.07 8.26 -15.17
C TRP A 98 7.93 9.49 -14.84
N THR A 99 7.94 10.48 -15.72
CA THR A 99 8.77 11.69 -15.59
C THR A 99 8.61 12.38 -14.22
N TYR A 100 7.40 12.45 -13.69
CA TYR A 100 7.10 13.03 -12.38
C TYR A 100 7.49 12.14 -11.18
N LEU A 101 7.73 10.84 -11.39
CA LEU A 101 8.18 9.90 -10.37
C LEU A 101 9.69 9.65 -10.39
N LYS A 102 10.41 10.06 -11.45
CA LYS A 102 11.87 9.83 -11.58
C LYS A 102 12.64 10.30 -10.34
N THR A 103 12.32 11.50 -9.84
CA THR A 103 12.99 12.05 -8.64
C THR A 103 12.67 11.24 -7.39
N LYS A 104 11.43 10.74 -7.24
CA LYS A 104 11.03 9.92 -6.09
C LYS A 104 11.62 8.51 -6.16
N VAL A 105 11.71 7.90 -7.34
CA VAL A 105 12.29 6.56 -7.51
C VAL A 105 13.80 6.57 -7.32
N LYS A 106 14.51 7.59 -7.82
CA LYS A 106 15.95 7.75 -7.58
C LYS A 106 16.30 7.94 -6.11
N ASN A 107 15.44 8.62 -5.36
CA ASN A 107 15.63 8.90 -3.93
C ASN A 107 14.98 7.85 -3.03
N ALA A 108 14.20 6.92 -3.58
CA ALA A 108 13.62 5.84 -2.80
C ALA A 108 14.77 4.90 -2.40
N PRO A 109 14.91 4.55 -1.11
CA PRO A 109 15.74 3.43 -0.77
C PRO A 109 15.23 2.25 -1.58
N PHE A 110 16.10 1.58 -2.32
CA PHE A 110 15.80 0.29 -2.94
C PHE A 110 15.50 -0.66 -1.78
N ILE A 111 14.25 -0.69 -1.34
CA ILE A 111 13.76 -1.67 -0.37
C ILE A 111 13.79 -2.97 -1.16
N ARG A 112 14.90 -3.69 -0.98
CA ARG A 112 15.04 -5.09 -1.33
C ARG A 112 14.01 -5.81 -0.45
N MET A 113 12.79 -5.90 -0.97
CA MET A 113 11.65 -6.46 -0.27
C MET A 113 11.82 -7.99 -0.30
N TRP A 114 12.26 -8.53 0.85
CA TRP A 114 12.30 -9.94 1.29
C TRP A 114 13.35 -10.89 0.69
N ILE A 115 14.47 -11.04 1.42
CA ILE A 115 14.71 -12.25 2.23
C ILE A 115 14.86 -11.79 3.67
#